data_AF-A0A6I3V0K6-F1
#
_entry.id   AF-A0A6I3V0K6-F1
#
_cell.length_a   1.000
_cell.length_b   1.000
_cell.length_c   1.000
_cell.angle_alpha   90.00
_cell.angle_beta   90.00
_cell.angle_gamma   90.00
#
_symmetry.space_group_name_H-M   'P 1'
#
loop_
_entity.id
_entity.type
_entity.pdbx_description
1 polymer ?
#
loop_
_entity_poly.entity_id
_entity_poly.type
_entity_poly.pdbx_seq_one_letter_code
_entity_poly.pdbx_strand_id
1 'polypeptide(L)'
;SDGYEVAVLKAVDEKLANYQFEYTGTSDDDLLIGLESGKYDIGTKGAWYTDERAKKFVIPSEPVGASIIGFTVRKEDEQKYKTIDDFAKNKGKLVPI
;
A
#
# COMPACT_ATOMS: atom_id res chain seq x y z
N SER A 1 14.38 -3.43 5.71
CA SER A 1 13.48 -3.29 4.55
C SER A 1 13.65 -1.88 4.04
N ASP A 2 13.78 -1.73 2.72
CA ASP A 2 13.83 -0.42 2.05
C ASP A 2 12.54 -0.25 1.24
N GLY A 3 12.08 0.99 1.10
CA GLY A 3 10.81 1.31 0.43
C GLY A 3 10.35 2.72 0.80
N TYR A 4 9.44 3.27 0.00
CA TYR A 4 8.96 4.64 0.17
C TYR A 4 8.37 4.89 1.57
N GLU A 5 7.43 4.07 2.01
CA GLU A 5 6.76 4.25 3.30
C GLU A 5 7.74 4.08 4.48
N VAL A 6 8.68 3.14 4.39
CA VAL A 6 9.72 2.94 5.41
C VAL A 6 10.65 4.15 5.48
N ALA A 7 11.00 4.75 4.34
CA ALA A 7 11.82 5.95 4.29
C ALA A 7 11.10 7.16 4.90
N VAL A 8 9.78 7.29 4.69
CA VAL A 8 8.96 8.31 5.34
C VAL A 8 8.96 8.11 6.86
N LEU A 9 8.73 6.89 7.35
CA LEU A 9 8.73 6.61 8.79
C LEU A 9 10.10 6.88 9.43
N LYS A 10 11.20 6.52 8.76
CA LYS A 10 12.56 6.87 9.22
C LYS A 10 12.76 8.39 9.34
N ALA A 11 12.29 9.15 8.37
CA ALA A 11 12.37 10.62 8.41
C ALA A 11 11.49 11.24 9.50
N VAL A 12 10.39 10.58 9.88
CA VAL A 12 9.55 10.98 11.02
C VAL A 12 10.24 10.63 12.33
N ASP A 13 10.78 9.42 12.47
CA ASP A 13 11.53 8.93 13.62
C ASP A 13 12.68 9.90 13.99
N GLU A 14 13.48 10.32 13.01
CA GLU A 14 14.55 11.33 13.19
C GLU A 14 14.07 12.68 13.75
N LYS A 15 12.80 13.05 13.54
CA LYS A 15 12.23 14.33 14.02
C LYS A 15 11.62 14.22 15.41
N LEU A 16 11.32 13.01 15.88
CA LEU A 16 10.63 12.78 17.14
C LEU A 16 11.64 12.53 18.27
N ALA A 17 12.15 13.60 18.88
CA ALA A 17 13.20 13.50 19.92
C ALA A 17 12.86 12.63 21.15
N ASN A 18 11.58 12.36 21.39
CA ASN A 18 11.10 11.59 22.55
C ASN A 18 10.70 10.15 22.19
N TYR A 19 10.82 9.75 20.93
CA TYR A 19 10.41 8.44 20.43
C TYR A 19 11.54 7.82 19.61
N GLN A 20 11.57 6.50 19.57
CA GLN A 20 12.46 5.74 18.69
C GLN A 20 11.66 4.57 18.13
N PHE A 21 11.61 4.44 16.80
CA PHE A 21 10.83 3.38 16.17
C PHE A 21 11.65 2.10 16.03
N GLU A 22 11.01 0.96 16.30
CA GLU A 22 11.54 -0.37 15.99
C GLU A 22 10.84 -0.93 14.75
N TYR A 23 11.62 -1.33 13.74
CA TYR A 23 11.08 -1.75 12.44
C TYR A 23 11.05 -3.27 12.34
N THR A 24 9.84 -3.85 12.32
CA THR A 24 9.61 -5.29 12.11
C THR A 24 8.90 -5.54 10.79
N GLY A 25 9.51 -6.35 9.92
CA GLY A 25 8.85 -6.82 8.70
C GLY A 25 7.87 -7.95 9.01
N THR A 26 6.68 -7.92 8.40
CA THR A 26 5.64 -8.95 8.56
C THR A 26 4.79 -9.06 7.30
N SER A 27 3.83 -9.99 7.27
CA SER A 27 2.89 -10.13 6.16
C SER A 27 1.73 -9.14 6.25
N ASP A 28 1.05 -8.94 5.14
CA ASP A 28 -0.09 -8.03 5.01
C ASP A 28 -1.25 -8.36 5.96
N ASP A 29 -1.50 -9.65 6.20
CA ASP A 29 -2.56 -10.14 7.08
C ASP A 29 -2.13 -10.05 8.54
N ASP A 30 -0.87 -10.44 8.82
CA ASP A 30 -0.29 -10.37 10.17
C ASP A 30 -0.20 -8.93 10.68
N LEU A 31 0.01 -7.95 9.80
CA LEU A 31 0.13 -6.55 10.19
C LEU A 31 -1.15 -6.05 10.87
N LEU A 32 -2.32 -6.26 10.26
CA LEU A 32 -3.59 -5.75 10.79
C LEU A 32 -3.96 -6.47 12.08
N ILE A 33 -3.75 -7.77 12.15
CA ILE A 33 -3.95 -8.57 13.38
C ILE A 33 -2.99 -8.09 14.48
N GLY A 34 -1.74 -7.79 14.13
CA GLY A 34 -0.73 -7.27 15.04
C GLY A 34 -1.09 -5.90 15.61
N LEU A 35 -1.66 -5.00 14.79
CA LEU A 35 -2.20 -3.72 15.25
C LEU A 35 -3.40 -3.91 16.19
N GLU A 36 -4.37 -4.74 15.80
CA GLU A 36 -5.58 -4.99 16.62
C GLU A 36 -5.24 -5.61 17.99
N SER A 37 -4.21 -6.46 18.04
CA SER A 37 -3.76 -7.11 19.28
C SER A 37 -2.79 -6.28 20.13
N GLY A 38 -2.35 -5.12 19.64
CA GLY A 38 -1.35 -4.27 20.32
C GLY A 38 0.08 -4.82 20.25
N LYS A 39 0.35 -5.77 19.36
CA LYS A 39 1.71 -6.25 19.07
C LYS A 39 2.56 -5.18 18.38
N TYR A 40 1.92 -4.33 17.58
CA TYR A 40 2.55 -3.21 16.87
C TYR A 40 1.76 -1.93 17.15
N ASP A 41 2.45 -0.80 17.27
CA ASP A 41 1.82 0.51 17.47
C ASP A 41 1.47 1.21 16.16
N ILE A 42 2.27 0.97 15.10
CA ILE A 42 2.15 1.59 13.78
C ILE A 42 2.30 0.53 12.71
N GLY A 43 1.48 0.60 11.66
CA GLY A 43 1.58 -0.29 10.51
C GLY A 43 1.48 0.46 9.19
N THR A 44 2.31 0.03 8.24
CA THR A 44 2.33 0.55 6.87
C THR A 44 2.33 -0.61 5.87
N LYS A 45 1.48 -0.54 4.84
CA LYS A 45 1.30 -1.60 3.81
C LYS A 45 0.65 -1.09 2.51
N GLY A 46 0.78 0.19 2.17
CA GLY A 46 0.01 0.79 1.06
C GLY A 46 -1.50 0.67 1.26
N ALA A 47 -1.98 0.80 2.51
CA ALA A 47 -3.38 0.58 2.84
C ALA A 47 -4.27 1.73 2.33
N TRP A 48 -5.23 1.38 1.48
CA TRP A 48 -6.30 2.29 1.07
C TRP A 48 -7.24 2.59 2.23
N TYR A 49 -7.76 3.81 2.27
CA TYR A 49 -8.82 4.18 3.21
C TYR A 49 -10.08 3.32 2.97
N THR A 50 -10.66 2.82 4.06
CA THR A 50 -12.02 2.26 4.07
C THR A 50 -12.69 2.64 5.39
N ASP A 51 -14.02 2.77 5.38
CA ASP A 51 -14.78 3.08 6.60
C ASP A 51 -14.64 1.99 7.67
N GLU A 52 -14.45 0.74 7.25
CA GLU A 52 -14.20 -0.37 8.18
C GLU A 52 -12.87 -0.19 8.92
N ARG A 53 -11.80 0.20 8.20
CA ARG A 53 -10.49 0.47 8.80
C ARG A 53 -10.54 1.71 9.70
N ALA A 54 -11.24 2.76 9.28
CA ALA A 54 -11.37 3.99 10.07
C ALA A 54 -12.11 3.79 11.40
N LYS A 55 -12.97 2.76 11.50
CA LYS A 55 -13.62 2.38 12.76
C LYS A 55 -12.69 1.62 13.72
N LYS A 56 -11.65 0.97 13.19
CA LYS A 56 -10.76 0.07 13.96
C LYS A 56 -9.41 0.71 14.29
N PHE A 57 -8.91 1.57 13.42
CA PHE A 57 -7.56 2.11 13.50
C PHE A 57 -7.57 3.64 13.42
N VAL A 58 -6.56 4.27 14.01
CA VAL A 58 -6.27 5.68 13.79
C VAL A 58 -5.62 5.81 12.42
N ILE A 59 -6.30 6.49 11.49
CA ILE A 59 -5.79 6.76 10.14
C ILE A 59 -5.28 8.22 10.10
N PRO A 60 -4.04 8.49 9.65
CA PRO A 60 -3.54 9.84 9.49
C PRO A 60 -4.44 10.67 8.55
N SER A 61 -4.67 11.95 8.90
CA SER A 61 -5.45 12.87 8.05
C SER A 61 -4.70 13.25 6.76
N GLU A 62 -3.38 13.26 6.82
CA GLU A 62 -2.50 13.51 5.67
C GLU A 62 -2.06 12.18 5.06
N PRO A 63 -2.40 11.90 3.79
CA PRO A 63 -1.98 10.67 3.13
C PRO A 63 -0.46 10.67 2.90
N VAL A 64 0.19 9.55 3.21
CA VAL A 64 1.63 9.38 3.01
C VAL A 64 1.99 9.28 1.53
N GLY A 65 1.07 8.80 0.68
CA GLY A 65 1.29 8.70 -0.76
C GLY A 65 0.00 8.48 -1.53
N ALA A 66 0.10 8.55 -2.85
CA ALA A 66 -0.97 8.22 -3.77
C ALA A 66 -0.63 6.95 -4.54
N SER A 67 -1.62 6.08 -4.74
CA SER A 67 -1.48 4.88 -5.55
C SER A 67 -2.28 5.02 -6.85
N ILE A 68 -1.65 4.64 -7.96
CA ILE A 68 -2.29 4.60 -9.28
C ILE A 68 -2.50 3.13 -9.62
N ILE A 69 -3.76 2.77 -9.87
CA ILE A 69 -4.10 1.45 -10.40
C ILE A 69 -4.09 1.54 -11.92
N GLY A 70 -3.35 0.66 -12.57
CA GLY A 70 -3.25 0.61 -14.03
C GLY A 70 -2.96 -0.79 -14.53
N PHE A 71 -3.14 -0.98 -15.83
CA PHE A 71 -2.73 -2.20 -16.51
C PHE A 71 -1.32 -2.01 -17.08
N THR A 72 -0.42 -2.92 -16.75
CA THR A 72 0.83 -3.08 -17.48
C THR A 72 0.58 -4.03 -18.64
N VAL A 73 0.76 -3.53 -19.87
CA VAL A 73 0.59 -4.32 -21.09
C VAL A 73 1.95 -4.75 -21.63
N ARG A 74 2.02 -5.95 -22.22
CA ARG A 74 3.22 -6.37 -22.95
C ARG A 74 3.45 -5.41 -24.12
N LYS A 75 4.72 -5.14 -24.42
CA LYS A 75 5.09 -4.15 -25.44
C LYS A 75 4.52 -4.50 -26.81
N GLU A 76 4.51 -5.78 -27.18
CA GLU A 76 3.92 -6.26 -28.44
C GLU A 76 2.39 -6.09 -28.52
N ASP A 77 1.72 -5.97 -27.37
CA ASP A 77 0.27 -5.81 -27.27
C ASP A 77 -0.16 -4.34 -27.06
N GLU A 78 0.76 -3.38 -27.01
CA GLU A 78 0.47 -1.96 -26.73
C GLU A 78 -0.58 -1.38 -27.69
N GLN A 79 -0.51 -1.73 -28.98
CA GLN A 79 -1.48 -1.27 -29.97
C GLN A 79 -2.83 -1.99 -29.89
N LYS A 80 -2.85 -3.19 -29.28
CA LYS A 80 -4.04 -4.03 -29.13
C LYS A 80 -4.89 -3.59 -27.92
N TYR A 81 -4.25 -3.10 -26.85
CA TYR A 81 -4.92 -2.71 -25.60
C TYR A 81 -4.64 -1.24 -25.27
N LYS A 82 -5.39 -0.32 -25.88
CA LYS A 82 -5.28 1.12 -25.58
C LYS A 82 -6.27 1.59 -24.52
N THR A 83 -7.36 0.86 -24.36
CA THR A 83 -8.44 1.14 -23.43
C THR A 83 -8.89 -0.12 -22.71
N ILE A 84 -9.62 0.05 -21.61
CA ILE A 84 -10.29 -1.05 -20.89
C ILE A 84 -11.27 -1.78 -21.83
N ASP A 85 -11.94 -1.04 -22.72
CA ASP A 85 -12.85 -1.61 -23.71
C ASP A 85 -12.13 -2.51 -24.71
N ASP A 86 -10.93 -2.11 -25.16
CA ASP A 86 -10.13 -2.95 -26.06
C ASP A 86 -9.73 -4.25 -25.37
N PHE A 87 -9.36 -4.18 -24.08
CA PHE A 87 -9.06 -5.37 -23.29
C PHE A 87 -10.25 -6.33 -23.23
N ALA A 88 -11.46 -5.83 -22.96
CA ALA A 88 -12.68 -6.63 -22.93
C ALA A 88 -13.04 -7.23 -24.30
N LYS A 89 -13.04 -6.41 -25.37
CA LYS A 89 -13.37 -6.85 -26.74
C LYS A 89 -12.42 -7.94 -27.24
N ASN A 90 -11.14 -7.82 -26.91
CA ASN A 90 -10.12 -8.79 -27.28
C ASN A 90 -10.03 -10.00 -26.34
N LYS A 91 -10.96 -10.13 -25.37
CA LYS A 91 -10.98 -11.21 -24.37
C LYS A 91 -9.64 -11.36 -23.65
N GLY A 92 -9.03 -10.23 -23.27
CA GLY A 92 -7.75 -10.20 -22.59
C GLY A 92 -7.77 -11.01 -21.30
N LYS A 93 -6.65 -11.69 -20.99
CA LYS A 93 -6.47 -12.40 -19.73
C LYS A 93 -5.77 -11.49 -18.73
N LEU A 94 -6.45 -11.16 -17.63
CA LEU A 94 -5.84 -10.44 -16.53
C LEU A 94 -5.06 -11.45 -15.68
N VAL A 95 -3.80 -11.14 -15.39
CA VAL A 95 -2.96 -11.90 -14.47
C VAL A 95 -2.55 -10.99 -13.33
N PRO A 96 -2.59 -11.45 -12.07
CA PRO A 96 -2.01 -10.72 -10.95
C PRO A 96 -0.51 -10.49 -11.20
N ILE A 97 0.00 -9.35 -10.74
CA ILE A 97 1.44 -9.05 -10.64
C ILE A 97 1.86 -9.28 -9.20
#